data_AF-A0A348P5N5-F1
#
_entry.id   AF-A0A348P5N5-F1
#
_cell.length_a   1.000
_cell.length_b   1.000
_cell.length_c   1.000
_cell.angle_alpha   90.00
_cell.angle_beta   90.00
_cell.angle_gamma   90.00
#
_symmetry.space_group_name_H-M   'P 1'
#
loop_
_entity.id
_entity.type
_entity.pdbx_description
1 polymer ?
#
loop_
_entity_poly.entity_id
_entity_poly.type
_entity_poly.pdbx_seq_one_letter_code
_entity_poly.pdbx_strand_id
1 'polypeptide(L)'
;MNYDVIIVGAGPGGIFSAYELVNGNKDLKIAVFELGNPLEKRKCPIDGKKVKSCIKCPICAIMSGFGGAGAFSDGKYNITNQFGGTL
;
A
#
# COMPACT_ATOMS: atom_id res chain seq x y z
N MET A 1 24.74 0.18 -1.75
CA MET A 1 23.86 0.29 -0.57
C MET A 1 23.56 -1.14 -0.13
N ASN A 2 23.84 -1.49 1.13
CA ASN A 2 23.48 -2.81 1.67
C ASN A 2 22.28 -2.64 2.61
N TYR A 3 21.26 -3.45 2.37
CA TYR A 3 20.08 -3.60 3.21
C TYR A 3 20.03 -5.04 3.71
N ASP A 4 19.62 -5.23 4.96
CA ASP A 4 19.42 -6.56 5.55
C ASP A 4 18.09 -7.15 5.10
N VAL A 5 17.07 -6.28 4.91
CA VAL A 5 15.74 -6.66 4.43
C VAL A 5 15.24 -5.66 3.40
N ILE A 6 14.65 -6.17 2.32
CA ILE A 6 13.95 -5.38 1.32
C ILE A 6 12.48 -5.81 1.30
N ILE A 7 11.58 -4.84 1.43
CA ILE A 7 10.13 -5.01 1.35
C ILE A 7 9.66 -4.33 0.07
N VAL A 8 8.93 -5.07 -0.76
CA VAL A 8 8.32 -4.56 -1.99
C VAL A 8 6.82 -4.43 -1.77
N GLY A 9 6.32 -3.20 -1.80
CA GLY A 9 4.95 -2.82 -1.52
C GLY A 9 4.81 -2.12 -0.18
N ALA A 10 4.30 -0.88 -0.19
CA ALA A 10 3.99 -0.10 1.01
C ALA A 10 2.50 -0.15 1.36
N GLY A 11 1.86 -1.32 1.20
CA GLY A 11 0.53 -1.60 1.73
C GLY A 11 0.55 -1.90 3.23
N PRO A 12 -0.60 -2.22 3.86
CA PRO A 12 -0.65 -2.55 5.29
C PRO A 12 0.33 -3.67 5.67
N GLY A 13 0.39 -4.75 4.88
CA GLY A 13 1.35 -5.83 5.09
C GLY A 13 2.80 -5.35 5.11
N GLY A 14 3.23 -4.62 4.09
CA GLY A 14 4.61 -4.13 4.01
C GLY A 14 4.97 -3.08 5.07
N ILE A 15 4.06 -2.16 5.37
CA ILE A 15 4.27 -1.13 6.41
C ILE A 15 4.37 -1.79 7.79
N PHE A 16 3.47 -2.72 8.13
CA PHE A 16 3.51 -3.39 9.43
C PHE A 16 4.65 -4.40 9.53
N SER A 17 5.05 -5.07 8.45
CA SER A 17 6.28 -5.88 8.43
C SER A 17 7.51 -5.03 8.71
N ALA A 18 7.63 -3.85 8.09
CA ALA A 18 8.74 -2.93 8.37
C ALA A 18 8.72 -2.45 9.83
N TYR A 19 7.54 -2.09 10.33
CA TYR A 19 7.35 -1.65 11.72
C TYR A 19 7.79 -2.71 12.73
N GLU A 20 7.32 -3.96 12.57
CA GLU A 20 7.67 -5.06 13.48
C GLU A 20 9.17 -5.41 13.40
N LEU A 21 9.78 -5.35 12.22
CA LEU A 21 11.23 -5.57 12.07
C LEU A 21 12.04 -4.49 12.79
N VAL A 22 11.67 -3.21 12.65
CA VAL A 22 12.32 -2.09 13.37
C VAL A 22 12.14 -2.24 14.88
N ASN A 23 10.97 -2.69 15.33
CA ASN A 23 10.70 -2.89 16.75
C ASN A 23 11.49 -4.08 17.33
N GLY A 24 11.64 -5.17 16.56
CA GLY A 24 12.41 -6.35 16.95
C GLY A 24 13.92 -6.14 16.91
N ASN A 25 14.43 -5.34 15.97
CA ASN A 25 15.84 -4.97 15.89
C ASN A 25 16.06 -3.62 15.19
N LYS A 26 16.48 -2.62 15.96
CA LYS A 26 16.71 -1.25 15.49
C LYS A 26 17.95 -1.09 14.61
N ASP A 27 18.85 -2.07 14.61
CA ASP A 27 20.09 -2.04 13.82
C ASP A 27 19.88 -2.56 12.39
N LEU A 28 18.72 -3.17 12.09
CA LEU A 28 18.39 -3.63 10.74
C LEU A 28 18.26 -2.45 9.77
N LYS A 29 18.97 -2.56 8.65
CA LYS A 29 18.83 -1.64 7.51
C LYS A 29 17.74 -2.16 6.60
N ILE A 30 16.56 -1.58 6.72
CA ILE A 30 15.36 -2.01 5.98
C ILE A 30 15.08 -1.00 4.87
N ALA A 31 14.81 -1.49 3.66
CA ALA A 31 14.28 -0.69 2.56
C ALA A 31 12.84 -1.10 2.24
N VAL A 32 11.96 -0.12 2.08
CA VAL A 32 10.60 -0.32 1.56
C VAL A 32 10.48 0.38 0.22
N PHE A 33 10.17 -0.37 -0.84
CA PHE A 33 9.96 0.16 -2.17
C PHE A 33 8.48 0.06 -2.55
N GLU A 34 7.95 1.14 -3.11
CA GLU A 34 6.57 1.20 -3.59
C GLU A 34 6.56 1.73 -5.02
N LEU A 35 5.77 1.09 -5.88
CA LEU A 35 5.62 1.48 -7.29
C LEU A 35 4.85 2.81 -7.41
N GLY A 36 3.84 3.00 -6.57
CA GLY A 36 3.00 4.19 -6.56
C GLY A 36 3.58 5.36 -5.79
N ASN A 37 2.71 6.33 -5.51
CA ASN A 37 3.10 7.61 -4.90
C ASN A 37 2.88 7.62 -3.37
N PRO A 38 3.54 8.55 -2.65
CA PRO A 38 3.15 8.98 -1.31
C PRO A 38 1.68 9.40 -1.26
N LEU A 39 1.03 9.24 -0.10
CA LEU A 39 -0.41 9.38 0.06
C LEU A 39 -0.94 10.74 -0.45
N GLU A 40 -0.25 11.83 -0.13
CA GLU A 40 -0.60 13.21 -0.53
C GLU A 40 -0.55 13.45 -2.05
N LYS A 41 0.16 12.60 -2.78
CA LYS A 41 0.28 12.62 -4.25
C LYS A 41 -0.59 11.55 -4.93
N ARG A 42 -1.28 10.68 -4.18
CA ARG A 42 -2.18 9.67 -4.75
C ARG A 42 -3.50 10.32 -5.17
N LYS A 43 -3.65 10.60 -6.46
CA LYS A 43 -4.88 11.20 -7.03
C LYS A 43 -5.36 10.41 -8.23
N CYS A 44 -6.55 9.83 -8.13
CA CYS A 44 -7.21 9.20 -9.27
C CYS A 44 -7.94 10.26 -10.11
N PRO A 45 -7.76 10.31 -11.45
CA PRO A 45 -8.45 11.30 -12.29
C PRO A 45 -9.98 11.22 -12.21
N ILE A 46 -10.54 10.05 -11.89
CA ILE A 46 -11.99 9.84 -11.79
C ILE A 46 -12.58 10.52 -10.54
N ASP A 47 -11.82 10.55 -9.44
CA ASP A 47 -12.25 11.10 -8.16
C ASP A 47 -12.42 12.63 -8.24
N GLY A 48 -11.54 13.30 -9.00
CA GLY A 48 -11.63 14.73 -9.28
C GLY A 48 -12.63 15.12 -10.38
N LYS A 49 -13.53 14.21 -10.82
CA LYS A 49 -14.47 14.40 -11.94
C LYS A 49 -13.82 14.86 -13.25
N LYS A 50 -12.53 14.62 -13.44
CA LYS A 50 -11.78 15.04 -14.64
C LYS A 50 -12.09 14.15 -15.84
N VAL A 51 -12.52 12.92 -15.60
CA VAL A 51 -12.83 11.89 -16.60
C VAL A 51 -14.15 11.19 -16.25
N LYS A 52 -14.87 10.72 -17.27
CA LYS A 52 -16.16 10.04 -17.10
C LYS A 52 -16.04 8.56 -16.71
N SER A 53 -14.88 7.94 -16.93
CA SER A 53 -14.63 6.52 -16.68
C SER A 53 -13.16 6.28 -16.33
N CYS A 54 -12.86 5.11 -15.76
CA CYS A 54 -11.48 4.71 -15.49
C CYS A 54 -10.66 4.67 -16.79
N ILE A 55 -9.48 5.30 -16.77
CA ILE A 55 -8.59 5.40 -17.94
C ILE A 55 -7.46 4.37 -17.94
N LYS A 56 -7.49 3.40 -17.01
CA LYS A 56 -6.47 2.35 -16.86
C LYS A 56 -5.04 2.93 -16.83
N CYS A 57 -4.79 3.83 -15.90
CA CYS A 57 -3.47 4.43 -15.70
C CYS A 57 -2.38 3.35 -15.63
N PRO A 58 -1.17 3.58 -16.18
CA PRO A 58 -0.06 2.63 -16.07
C PRO A 58 0.25 2.23 -14.63
N ILE A 59 0.12 3.18 -13.69
CA ILE A 59 0.14 2.94 -12.25
C ILE A 59 -1.16 3.50 -11.67
N CYS A 60 -1.98 2.64 -11.07
CA CYS A 60 -3.28 3.03 -10.53
C CYS A 60 -3.11 3.66 -9.14
N ALA A 61 -3.41 4.95 -8.99
CA ALA A 61 -3.32 5.64 -7.70
C ALA A 61 -4.24 5.05 -6.61
N ILE A 62 -5.29 4.30 -6.98
CA ILE A 62 -6.17 3.60 -6.02
C ILE A 62 -5.53 2.31 -5.50
N MET A 63 -4.86 1.56 -6.37
CA MET A 63 -4.30 0.25 -6.02
C MET A 63 -2.85 0.33 -5.51
N SER A 64 -2.08 1.29 -6.00
CA SER A 64 -0.64 1.42 -5.77
C SER A 64 -0.29 2.76 -5.12
N GLY A 65 0.71 2.74 -4.25
CA GLY A 65 1.14 3.86 -3.43
C GLY A 65 1.12 3.53 -1.94
N PHE A 66 1.60 4.47 -1.12
CA PHE A 66 1.66 4.30 0.33
C PHE A 66 0.26 4.04 0.92
N GLY A 67 0.13 2.98 1.71
CA GLY A 67 -1.14 2.45 2.22
C GLY A 67 -1.83 1.43 1.30
N GLY A 68 -1.27 1.16 0.11
CA GLY A 68 -1.77 0.15 -0.84
C GLY A 68 -3.23 0.38 -1.25
N ALA A 69 -3.94 -0.70 -1.57
CA ALA A 69 -5.36 -0.64 -1.93
C ALA A 69 -6.29 -0.21 -0.78
N GLY A 70 -5.84 -0.36 0.47
CA GLY A 70 -6.63 0.00 1.66
C GLY A 70 -6.75 1.52 1.89
N ALA A 71 -5.86 2.33 1.32
CA ALA A 71 -5.84 3.78 1.61
C ALA A 71 -7.09 4.54 1.16
N PHE A 72 -7.80 4.03 0.13
CA PHE A 72 -9.03 4.62 -0.39
C PHE A 72 -10.22 3.66 -0.25
N SER A 73 -10.14 2.70 0.67
CA SER A 73 -11.28 1.88 1.05
C SER A 73 -12.05 2.53 2.19
N ASP A 74 -13.17 1.92 2.55
CA ASP A 74 -13.92 2.26 3.76
C ASP A 74 -13.27 1.73 5.06
N GLY A 75 -12.09 1.12 4.96
CA GLY A 75 -11.32 0.62 6.10
C GLY A 75 -11.97 -0.54 6.85
N LYS A 76 -12.92 -1.25 6.23
CA LYS A 76 -13.61 -2.36 6.89
C LYS A 76 -12.71 -3.60 6.99
N TYR A 77 -12.65 -4.16 8.20
CA TYR A 77 -12.02 -5.44 8.45
C TYR A 77 -13.06 -6.55 8.35
N ASN A 78 -12.81 -7.51 7.47
CA ASN A 78 -13.62 -8.73 7.40
C ASN A 78 -13.13 -9.69 8.49
N ILE A 79 -13.73 -9.63 9.68
CA ILE A 79 -13.43 -10.54 10.81
C ILE A 79 -14.19 -11.88 10.65
N THR A 80 -14.41 -12.27 9.40
CA THR A 80 -15.25 -13.41 9.02
C THR A 80 -14.74 -13.95 7.69
N ASN A 81 -14.72 -15.28 7.56
CA ASN A 81 -14.31 -15.97 6.34
C ASN A 81 -15.37 -15.92 5.23
N GLN A 82 -16.52 -15.29 5.47
CA GLN A 82 -17.55 -15.09 4.44
C GLN A 82 -17.05 -14.19 3.30
N PHE A 83 -16.01 -13.37 3.55
CA PHE A 83 -15.41 -12.48 2.57
C PHE A 83 -13.90 -12.75 2.52
N GLY A 84 -13.38 -13.12 1.36
CA GLY A 84 -11.94 -13.37 1.17
C GLY A 84 -11.46 -14.80 1.46
N GLY A 85 -12.30 -15.67 2.03
CA GLY A 85 -11.97 -17.08 2.28
C GLY A 85 -11.15 -17.29 3.56
N THR A 86 -10.32 -18.32 3.59
CA THR A 86 -9.35 -18.55 4.68
C THR A 86 -8.13 -17.67 4.43
N LEU A 87 -8.01 -16.58 5.19
CA LEU A 87 -6.90 -15.62 5.15
C LEU A 87 -5.84 -15.95 6.22
#